data_AF-A0A267FAH3-F1
#
_entry.id   AF-A0A267FAH3-F1
#
_cell.length_a   1.000
_cell.length_b   1.000
_cell.length_c   1.000
_cell.angle_alpha   90.00
_cell.angle_beta   90.00
_cell.angle_gamma   90.00
#
_symmetry.space_group_name_H-M   'P 1'
#
loop_
_entity.id
_entity.type
_entity.pdbx_description
1 polymer ?
#
loop_
_entity_poly.entity_id
_entity_poly.type
_entity_poly.pdbx_seq_one_letter_code
_entity_poly.pdbx_strand_id
1 'polypeptide(L)'
;MGDPVELYMSKSMQELNARAEENVKNINSARAGLNSMSKTYQAAEKAAIDRDEERAYVLFMRTLFVYDRVRKMPDFKKSDFRMIKEMQKATDQAERLSTSLKERYQRIEAEQLAKRLDAAAVDTTSKSSGSSDGGKQSTSSAADKKPATATSAAGELDSAALYKLLKSPDASPNVLVFDLRPPGEFSACRLRHDCLINIDGSLIKPGCSVSGVEALVPPEGQTLWKARRAMTHVIIMDWRSNDRSLNPQHPVQVFKDAIFKWDSAGTLKSEPLLLQRGLQGVLLAYPTLTTDPAYQGPDSSKGGGSGGGLASIVAYPSLEDESRRKLEEQRKARIAAAAAAEAEAKAAEQKRNLKKSSGRRKRRLRRRRRLKRRLNERSATKRRLRVLLLCRLSIVR
;
A
#
# COMPACT_ATOMS: atom_id res chain seq x y z
N MET A 1 8.46 -0.51 -4.87
CA MET A 1 7.37 0.21 -4.16
C MET A 1 6.49 0.82 -5.24
N GLY A 2 5.17 0.60 -5.20
CA GLY A 2 4.25 1.12 -6.22
C GLY A 2 4.06 2.64 -6.12
N ASP A 3 3.70 3.26 -7.24
CA ASP A 3 3.48 4.70 -7.33
C ASP A 3 2.21 5.11 -6.56
N PRO A 4 2.19 6.31 -5.94
CA PRO A 4 1.03 6.80 -5.23
C PRO A 4 -0.14 7.10 -6.19
N VAL A 5 -1.37 6.93 -5.69
CA VAL A 5 -2.59 7.17 -6.46
C VAL A 5 -2.61 8.60 -7.03
N GLU A 6 -3.16 8.76 -8.23
CA GLU A 6 -3.33 10.05 -8.87
C GLU A 6 -4.21 10.98 -8.02
N LEU A 7 -3.85 12.27 -7.96
CA LEU A 7 -4.61 13.27 -7.22
C LEU A 7 -6.01 13.42 -7.83
N TYR A 8 -7.05 13.19 -7.05
CA TYR A 8 -8.46 13.20 -7.47
C TYR A 8 -9.36 14.00 -6.52
N MET A 9 -8.95 14.18 -5.25
CA MET A 9 -9.80 14.80 -4.24
C MET A 9 -9.88 16.30 -4.45
N SER A 10 -8.76 17.01 -4.49
CA SER A 10 -8.75 18.48 -4.53
C SER A 10 -7.72 19.03 -5.52
N LYS A 11 -7.78 20.33 -5.80
CA LYS A 11 -6.80 21.03 -6.66
C LYS A 11 -5.73 21.78 -5.88
N SER A 12 -5.89 21.89 -4.56
CA SER A 12 -4.94 22.58 -3.69
C SER A 12 -4.89 21.97 -2.29
N MET A 13 -3.76 22.19 -1.62
CA MET A 13 -3.55 21.79 -0.22
C MET A 13 -4.59 22.42 0.73
N GLN A 14 -5.01 23.66 0.45
CA GLN A 14 -5.99 24.39 1.26
C GLN A 14 -7.37 23.74 1.20
N GLU A 15 -7.81 23.33 0.01
CA GLU A 15 -9.09 22.65 -0.17
C GLU A 15 -9.10 21.28 0.52
N LEU A 16 -7.96 20.59 0.53
CA LEU A 16 -7.80 19.31 1.20
C LEU A 16 -7.90 19.43 2.74
N ASN A 17 -7.33 20.48 3.32
CA ASN A 17 -7.50 20.81 4.74
C ASN A 17 -8.95 21.17 5.08
N ALA A 18 -9.63 21.95 4.23
CA ALA A 18 -11.04 22.29 4.44
C ALA A 18 -11.94 21.03 4.50
N ARG A 19 -11.69 20.05 3.62
CA ARG A 19 -12.40 18.76 3.64
C ARG A 19 -12.12 17.92 4.88
N ALA A 20 -10.93 18.01 5.45
CA ALA A 20 -10.61 17.33 6.70
C ALA A 20 -11.45 17.87 7.87
N GLU A 21 -11.71 19.18 7.90
CA GLU A 21 -12.47 19.87 8.96
C GLU A 21 -14.00 19.71 8.89
N GLU A 22 -14.57 19.56 7.70
CA GLU A 22 -16.03 19.61 7.45
C GLU A 22 -16.85 18.68 8.39
N ASN A 23 -16.38 17.46 8.62
CA ASN A 23 -17.10 16.46 9.40
C ASN A 23 -16.83 16.51 10.92
N VAL A 24 -15.92 17.38 11.37
CA VAL A 24 -15.50 17.46 12.79
C VAL A 24 -16.55 18.18 13.64
N LYS A 25 -17.31 19.11 13.02
CA LYS A 25 -18.31 19.94 13.69
C LYS A 25 -19.51 19.15 14.22
N ASN A 26 -19.78 17.97 13.65
CA ASN A 26 -20.93 17.13 13.99
C ASN A 26 -20.72 16.26 15.25
N ILE A 27 -19.58 16.39 15.92
CA ILE A 27 -19.22 15.59 17.09
C ILE A 27 -19.71 16.28 18.37
N ASN A 28 -20.75 15.69 18.97
CA ASN A 28 -21.49 16.28 20.07
C ASN A 28 -21.14 15.71 21.46
N SER A 29 -20.30 14.66 21.52
CA SER A 29 -19.86 14.06 22.79
C SER A 29 -18.44 13.52 22.72
N ALA A 30 -17.74 13.53 23.87
CA ALA A 30 -16.36 13.04 23.96
C ALA A 30 -16.25 11.56 23.54
N ARG A 31 -17.21 10.72 23.95
CA ARG A 31 -17.24 9.29 23.59
C ARG A 31 -17.46 9.06 22.09
N ALA A 32 -18.35 9.82 21.46
CA ALA A 32 -18.54 9.74 20.00
C ALA A 32 -17.29 10.20 19.25
N GLY A 33 -16.63 11.25 19.74
CA GLY A 33 -15.37 11.74 19.16
C GLY A 33 -14.24 10.72 19.25
N LEU A 34 -14.08 10.03 20.39
CA LEU A 34 -13.08 8.97 20.55
C LEU A 34 -13.31 7.78 19.60
N ASN A 35 -14.55 7.34 19.46
CA ASN A 35 -14.91 6.27 18.52
C ASN A 35 -14.68 6.70 17.07
N SER A 36 -15.05 7.93 16.73
CA SER A 36 -14.83 8.51 15.40
C SER A 36 -13.34 8.57 15.08
N MET A 37 -12.53 9.10 16.00
CA MET A 37 -11.07 9.19 15.90
C MET A 37 -10.42 7.82 15.67
N SER A 38 -10.80 6.79 16.42
CA SER A 38 -10.27 5.43 16.21
C SER A 38 -10.64 4.88 14.83
N LYS A 39 -11.87 5.12 14.36
CA LYS A 39 -12.34 4.70 13.04
C LYS A 39 -11.65 5.45 11.91
N THR A 40 -11.46 6.77 12.04
CA THR A 40 -10.76 7.58 11.03
C THR A 40 -9.28 7.24 10.98
N TYR A 41 -8.64 6.97 12.11
CA TYR A 41 -7.24 6.54 12.18
C TYR A 41 -7.02 5.20 11.47
N GLN A 42 -7.84 4.18 11.77
CA GLN A 42 -7.75 2.89 11.08
C GLN A 42 -8.03 3.00 9.58
N ALA A 43 -8.96 3.88 9.18
CA ALA A 43 -9.22 4.15 7.77
C ALA A 43 -8.02 4.87 7.10
N ALA A 44 -7.33 5.75 7.82
CA ALA A 44 -6.13 6.44 7.35
C ALA A 44 -4.97 5.46 7.13
N GLU A 45 -4.75 4.53 8.07
CA GLU A 45 -3.72 3.48 7.91
C GLU A 45 -4.01 2.60 6.69
N LYS A 46 -5.28 2.23 6.46
CA LYS A 46 -5.67 1.50 5.25
C LYS A 46 -5.40 2.31 3.98
N ALA A 47 -5.83 3.57 3.93
CA ALA A 47 -5.56 4.45 2.78
C ALA A 47 -4.05 4.64 2.53
N ALA A 48 -3.23 4.68 3.59
CA ALA A 48 -1.78 4.75 3.49
C ALA A 48 -1.17 3.45 2.93
N ILE A 49 -1.71 2.29 3.30
CA ILE A 49 -1.35 0.98 2.71
C ILE A 49 -1.76 0.93 1.23
N ASP A 50 -2.95 1.45 0.91
CA ASP A 50 -3.49 1.55 -0.45
C ASP A 50 -2.77 2.62 -1.30
N ARG A 51 -1.81 3.35 -0.73
CA ARG A 51 -1.04 4.44 -1.36
C ARG A 51 -1.90 5.60 -1.89
N ASP A 52 -3.09 5.78 -1.32
CA ASP A 52 -3.93 6.95 -1.55
C ASP A 52 -3.51 8.07 -0.59
N GLU A 53 -2.53 8.88 -1.04
CA GLU A 53 -1.92 9.93 -0.22
C GLU A 53 -2.91 11.04 0.17
N GLU A 54 -3.80 11.46 -0.75
CA GLU A 54 -4.80 12.49 -0.46
C GLU A 54 -5.79 12.01 0.59
N ARG A 55 -6.36 10.81 0.40
CA ARG A 55 -7.32 10.23 1.34
C ARG A 55 -6.67 9.94 2.68
N ALA A 56 -5.45 9.39 2.69
CA ALA A 56 -4.71 9.13 3.91
C ALA A 56 -4.47 10.44 4.68
N TYR A 57 -4.03 11.50 3.99
CA TYR A 57 -3.80 12.80 4.61
C TYR A 57 -5.08 13.41 5.17
N VAL A 58 -6.19 13.44 4.41
CA VAL A 58 -7.49 13.94 4.89
C VAL A 58 -7.92 13.20 6.16
N LEU A 59 -7.76 11.88 6.20
CA LEU A 59 -8.16 11.05 7.35
C LEU A 59 -7.24 11.23 8.56
N PHE A 60 -5.92 11.38 8.36
CA PHE A 60 -4.99 11.71 9.45
C PHE A 60 -5.27 13.10 10.03
N MET A 61 -5.42 14.12 9.19
CA MET A 61 -5.77 15.47 9.63
C MET A 61 -7.12 15.52 10.34
N ARG A 62 -8.13 14.81 9.81
CA ARG A 62 -9.43 14.67 10.47
C ARG A 62 -9.29 14.07 11.86
N THR A 63 -8.45 13.05 12.02
CA THR A 63 -8.18 12.42 13.32
C THR A 63 -7.63 13.45 14.33
N LEU A 64 -6.69 14.30 13.90
CA LEU A 64 -6.13 15.38 14.73
C LEU A 64 -7.17 16.45 15.09
N PHE A 65 -7.98 16.88 14.13
CA PHE A 65 -9.05 17.86 14.39
C PHE A 65 -10.13 17.34 15.33
N VAL A 66 -10.51 16.06 15.19
CA VAL A 66 -11.42 15.40 16.12
C VAL A 66 -10.83 15.36 17.53
N TYR A 67 -9.54 15.04 17.66
CA TYR A 67 -8.86 15.05 18.95
C TYR A 67 -8.84 16.44 19.58
N ASP A 68 -8.53 17.48 18.82
CA ASP A 68 -8.53 18.86 19.30
C ASP A 68 -9.91 19.34 19.74
N ARG A 69 -10.98 18.88 19.08
CA ARG A 69 -12.36 19.14 19.51
C ARG A 69 -12.68 18.41 20.81
N VAL A 70 -12.32 17.12 20.90
CA VAL A 70 -12.61 16.26 22.05
C VAL A 70 -11.87 16.74 23.30
N ARG A 71 -10.61 17.12 23.19
CA ARG A 71 -9.79 17.61 24.31
C ARG A 71 -10.35 18.87 24.97
N LYS A 72 -11.10 19.68 24.21
CA LYS A 72 -11.73 20.92 24.69
C LYS A 72 -13.11 20.69 25.34
N MET A 73 -13.67 19.47 25.27
CA MET A 73 -14.98 19.18 25.87
C MET A 73 -14.87 18.95 27.38
N PRO A 74 -15.85 19.43 28.18
CA PRO A 74 -15.85 19.28 29.64
C PRO A 74 -15.96 17.82 30.10
N ASP A 75 -16.57 16.96 29.27
CA ASP A 75 -16.77 15.52 29.56
C ASP A 75 -15.54 14.66 29.28
N PHE A 76 -14.44 15.26 28.81
CA PHE A 76 -13.21 14.55 28.47
C PHE A 76 -12.36 14.27 29.70
N LYS A 77 -12.23 12.99 30.06
CA LYS A 77 -11.26 12.53 31.06
C LYS A 77 -9.89 12.35 30.39
N LYS A 78 -8.81 12.76 31.06
CA LYS A 78 -7.41 12.73 30.58
C LYS A 78 -7.11 11.43 29.80
N SER A 79 -6.54 11.58 28.61
CA SER A 79 -6.36 10.53 27.61
C SER A 79 -5.49 9.36 28.07
N ASP A 80 -5.85 8.17 27.62
CA ASP A 80 -5.00 6.98 27.69
C ASP A 80 -3.68 7.20 26.92
N PHE A 81 -2.59 6.66 27.46
CA PHE A 81 -1.26 6.69 26.82
C PHE A 81 -1.25 6.17 25.37
N ARG A 82 -2.21 5.29 25.02
CA ARG A 82 -2.39 4.77 23.66
C ARG A 82 -2.80 5.86 22.67
N MET A 83 -3.73 6.74 23.03
CA MET A 83 -4.17 7.84 22.17
C MET A 83 -3.03 8.82 21.89
N ILE A 84 -2.19 9.10 22.89
CA ILE A 84 -1.05 10.01 22.72
C ILE A 84 -0.11 9.49 21.64
N LYS A 85 0.17 8.18 21.63
CA LYS A 85 0.99 7.53 20.59
C LYS A 85 0.32 7.54 19.22
N GLU A 86 -0.99 7.29 19.15
CA GLU A 86 -1.74 7.33 17.89
C GLU A 86 -1.76 8.75 17.30
N MET A 87 -1.88 9.78 18.15
CA MET A 87 -1.81 11.18 17.71
C MET A 87 -0.42 11.56 17.23
N GLN A 88 0.64 11.18 17.95
CA GLN A 88 2.02 11.41 17.49
C GLN A 88 2.26 10.79 16.11
N LYS A 89 1.86 9.51 15.93
CA LYS A 89 1.95 8.85 14.63
C LYS A 89 1.11 9.54 13.56
N ALA A 90 -0.11 9.97 13.89
CA ALA A 90 -0.96 10.69 12.95
C ALA A 90 -0.32 12.02 12.51
N THR A 91 0.31 12.75 13.44
CA THR A 91 1.07 13.97 13.14
C THR A 91 2.24 13.67 12.22
N ASP A 92 3.09 12.70 12.55
CA ASP A 92 4.26 12.33 11.74
C ASP A 92 3.86 11.93 10.31
N GLN A 93 2.77 11.15 10.17
CA GLN A 93 2.25 10.74 8.87
C GLN A 93 1.64 11.92 8.11
N ALA A 94 0.91 12.81 8.78
CA ALA A 94 0.34 14.00 8.16
C ALA A 94 1.45 14.95 7.65
N GLU A 95 2.52 15.16 8.41
CA GLU A 95 3.67 15.99 7.99
C GLU A 95 4.36 15.40 6.76
N ARG A 96 4.63 14.09 6.80
CA ARG A 96 5.23 13.36 5.67
C ARG A 96 4.38 13.47 4.41
N LEU A 97 3.08 13.19 4.53
CA LEU A 97 2.15 13.26 3.40
C LEU A 97 1.95 14.70 2.91
N SER A 98 1.93 15.69 3.80
CA SER A 98 1.79 17.10 3.41
C SER A 98 2.95 17.58 2.54
N THR A 99 4.18 17.16 2.87
CA THR A 99 5.38 17.53 2.10
C THR A 99 5.29 16.95 0.69
N SER A 100 4.95 15.66 0.59
CA SER A 100 4.79 14.97 -0.70
C SER A 100 3.65 15.53 -1.54
N LEU A 101 2.46 15.74 -0.95
CA LEU A 101 1.30 16.31 -1.65
C LEU A 101 1.56 17.74 -2.13
N LYS A 102 2.24 18.57 -1.31
CA LYS A 102 2.58 19.94 -1.68
C LYS A 102 3.50 19.98 -2.90
N GLU A 103 4.51 19.12 -2.96
CA GLU A 103 5.38 18.99 -4.13
C GLU A 103 4.59 18.54 -5.37
N ARG A 104 3.67 17.58 -5.22
CA ARG A 104 2.86 17.08 -6.34
C ARG A 104 1.91 18.16 -6.88
N TYR A 105 1.24 18.92 -6.01
CA TYR A 105 0.39 20.04 -6.45
C TYR A 105 1.19 21.15 -7.11
N GLN A 106 2.36 21.50 -6.57
CA GLN A 106 3.24 22.53 -7.16
C GLN A 106 3.74 22.11 -8.54
N ARG A 107 4.07 20.83 -8.75
CA ARG A 107 4.46 20.33 -10.08
C ARG A 107 3.32 20.47 -11.09
N ILE A 108 2.10 20.06 -10.71
CA ILE A 108 0.92 20.18 -11.59
C ILE A 108 0.62 21.64 -11.91
N GLU A 109 0.70 22.53 -10.93
CA GLU A 109 0.50 23.97 -11.14
C GLU A 109 1.58 24.58 -12.05
N ALA A 110 2.85 24.22 -11.86
CA ALA A 110 3.95 24.65 -12.70
C ALA A 110 3.80 24.16 -14.16
N GLU A 111 3.40 22.90 -14.36
CA GLU A 111 3.11 22.36 -15.69
C GLU A 111 1.94 23.08 -16.37
N GLN A 112 0.88 23.41 -15.62
CA GLN A 112 -0.25 24.18 -16.15
C GLN A 112 0.16 25.61 -16.51
N LEU A 113 1.02 26.23 -15.70
CA LEU A 113 1.53 27.57 -15.97
C LEU A 113 2.47 27.57 -17.19
N ALA A 114 3.37 26.60 -17.31
CA ALA A 114 4.25 26.46 -18.48
C ALA A 114 3.42 26.30 -19.77
N LYS A 115 2.42 25.41 -19.77
CA LYS A 115 1.49 25.25 -20.91
C LYS A 115 0.76 26.53 -21.28
N ARG A 116 0.41 27.38 -20.29
CA ARG A 116 -0.23 28.69 -20.54
C ARG A 116 0.74 29.71 -21.12
N LEU A 117 1.99 29.73 -20.66
CA LEU A 117 3.03 30.62 -21.18
C LEU A 117 3.41 30.25 -22.62
N ASP A 118 3.53 28.96 -22.92
CA ASP A 118 3.77 28.48 -24.29
C ASP A 118 2.61 28.84 -25.21
N ALA A 119 1.36 28.67 -24.75
CA ALA A 119 0.18 29.09 -25.51
C ALA A 119 0.11 30.62 -25.74
N ALA A 120 0.59 31.42 -24.78
CA ALA A 120 0.63 32.88 -24.91
C ALA A 120 1.80 33.38 -25.78
N ALA A 121 2.92 32.66 -25.83
CA ALA A 121 4.07 32.97 -26.69
C ALA A 121 3.74 32.73 -28.18
N VAL A 122 2.84 31.78 -28.49
CA VAL A 122 2.34 31.56 -29.85
C VAL A 122 1.46 32.72 -30.33
N ASP A 123 0.78 33.44 -29.43
CA ASP A 123 -0.12 34.55 -29.81
C ASP A 123 0.60 35.90 -29.98
N THR A 124 1.86 36.00 -29.57
CA THR A 124 2.68 37.24 -29.64
C THR A 124 3.64 37.29 -30.83
N THR A 125 3.75 36.21 -31.61
CA THR A 125 4.56 36.18 -32.86
C THR A 125 3.74 36.56 -34.11
N SER A 126 2.43 36.79 -33.97
CA SER A 126 1.54 37.26 -35.03
C SER A 126 0.95 38.64 -34.73
N LYS A 127 1.81 39.63 -34.44
CA LYS A 127 1.40 41.04 -34.51
C LYS A 127 2.59 41.96 -34.78
N SER A 128 3.15 41.85 -35.98
CA SER A 128 3.79 42.98 -36.64
C SER A 128 3.45 43.01 -38.13
N SER A 129 3.01 44.20 -38.57
CA SER A 129 2.73 44.66 -39.93
C SER A 129 1.38 44.32 -40.57
N GLY A 130 0.65 45.38 -40.98
CA GLY A 130 -0.26 45.35 -42.13
C GLY A 130 -1.73 45.70 -41.86
N SER A 131 -2.07 46.98 -42.01
CA SER A 131 -3.42 47.53 -42.01
C SER A 131 -4.18 47.22 -43.33
N SER A 132 -5.47 46.89 -43.24
CA SER A 132 -6.62 47.57 -43.90
C SER A 132 -7.77 46.65 -44.34
N ASP A 133 -8.95 46.99 -43.79
CA ASP A 133 -10.29 47.08 -44.39
C ASP A 133 -11.19 45.86 -44.70
N GLY A 134 -12.42 45.92 -44.13
CA GLY A 134 -13.70 45.59 -44.76
C GLY A 134 -14.22 44.14 -44.81
N GLY A 135 -15.32 43.83 -44.10
CA GLY A 135 -16.26 42.79 -44.57
C GLY A 135 -17.03 41.91 -43.54
N LYS A 136 -18.14 42.46 -43.03
CA LYS A 136 -19.41 41.86 -42.55
C LYS A 136 -19.66 40.31 -42.59
N GLN A 137 -20.15 39.84 -41.43
CA GLN A 137 -21.42 39.11 -41.15
C GLN A 137 -21.53 37.55 -41.09
N SER A 138 -21.97 37.11 -39.89
CA SER A 138 -23.02 36.11 -39.55
C SER A 138 -22.82 34.59 -39.68
N THR A 139 -22.62 33.97 -38.50
CA THR A 139 -23.43 32.92 -37.81
C THR A 139 -24.01 31.68 -38.53
N SER A 140 -23.78 30.53 -37.84
CA SER A 140 -24.55 29.25 -37.79
C SER A 140 -24.39 28.29 -38.98
N SER A 141 -24.38 26.95 -38.87
CA SER A 141 -24.31 25.94 -37.80
C SER A 141 -24.25 24.55 -38.47
N ALA A 142 -23.83 23.53 -37.72
CA ALA A 142 -24.17 22.10 -37.85
C ALA A 142 -23.29 21.16 -38.73
N ALA A 143 -22.52 20.34 -37.98
CA ALA A 143 -22.58 18.87 -37.92
C ALA A 143 -21.93 17.96 -39.00
N ASP A 144 -21.26 16.93 -38.45
CA ASP A 144 -20.91 15.61 -39.00
C ASP A 144 -19.69 15.53 -39.95
N LYS A 145 -18.62 14.74 -39.72
CA LYS A 145 -18.41 13.51 -38.93
C LYS A 145 -16.96 13.36 -38.43
N LYS A 146 -16.88 12.85 -37.21
CA LYS A 146 -15.74 12.26 -36.48
C LYS A 146 -15.23 10.97 -37.18
N PRO A 147 -13.92 10.65 -37.08
CA PRO A 147 -13.52 9.57 -36.18
C PRO A 147 -12.45 10.07 -35.21
N ALA A 148 -12.72 9.88 -33.91
CA ALA A 148 -11.72 10.08 -32.88
C ALA A 148 -10.71 8.96 -33.01
N THR A 149 -9.48 9.36 -33.28
CA THR A 149 -8.32 8.58 -32.87
C THR A 149 -7.75 9.32 -31.68
N ALA A 150 -7.71 8.66 -30.53
CA ALA A 150 -7.11 9.20 -29.32
C ALA A 150 -5.64 9.50 -29.59
N THR A 151 -5.33 10.78 -29.82
CA THR A 151 -3.97 11.28 -29.71
C THR A 151 -3.66 11.34 -28.22
N SER A 152 -2.93 10.34 -27.74
CA SER A 152 -2.33 10.30 -26.41
C SER A 152 -1.47 11.56 -26.19
N ALA A 153 -1.28 11.93 -24.93
CA ALA A 153 -0.43 13.04 -24.53
C ALA A 153 0.94 12.98 -25.24
N ALA A 154 1.43 14.14 -25.69
CA ALA A 154 2.67 14.28 -26.45
C ALA A 154 3.83 13.49 -25.79
N GLY A 155 4.28 12.41 -26.43
CA GLY A 155 5.39 11.57 -25.96
C GLY A 155 5.08 10.08 -25.73
N GLU A 156 3.79 9.70 -25.59
CA GLU A 156 3.38 8.32 -25.30
C GLU A 156 2.76 7.59 -26.51
N LEU A 157 3.11 6.31 -26.65
CA LEU A 157 2.52 5.39 -27.62
C LEU A 157 1.80 4.24 -26.90
N ASP A 158 0.52 4.05 -27.18
CA ASP A 158 -0.24 2.90 -26.67
C ASP A 158 0.07 1.61 -27.45
N SER A 159 -0.14 0.45 -26.81
CA SER A 159 0.02 -0.88 -27.40
C SER A 159 -0.80 -1.06 -28.67
N ALA A 160 -2.00 -0.47 -28.74
CA ALA A 160 -2.85 -0.52 -29.94
C ALA A 160 -2.26 0.27 -31.12
N ALA A 161 -1.61 1.40 -30.85
CA ALA A 161 -0.94 2.20 -31.86
C ALA A 161 0.33 1.50 -32.35
N LEU A 162 1.12 0.90 -31.45
CA LEU A 162 2.26 0.05 -31.81
C LEU A 162 1.83 -1.10 -32.74
N TYR A 163 0.77 -1.82 -32.40
CA TYR A 163 0.27 -2.92 -33.23
C TYR A 163 -0.04 -2.46 -34.67
N LYS A 164 -0.68 -1.31 -34.83
CA LYS A 164 -0.98 -0.73 -36.16
C LYS A 164 0.29 -0.40 -36.93
N LEU A 165 1.28 0.21 -36.27
CA LEU A 165 2.56 0.56 -36.88
C LEU A 165 3.32 -0.68 -37.35
N LEU A 166 3.38 -1.74 -36.53
CA LEU A 166 4.11 -2.97 -36.86
C LEU A 166 3.41 -3.84 -37.91
N LYS A 167 2.07 -3.78 -38.01
CA LYS A 167 1.31 -4.54 -39.00
C LYS A 167 1.18 -3.85 -40.36
N SER A 168 1.43 -2.56 -40.42
CA SER A 168 1.40 -1.81 -41.67
C SER A 168 2.70 -2.08 -42.45
N PRO A 169 2.65 -2.67 -43.66
CA PRO A 169 3.85 -3.08 -44.40
C PRO A 169 4.75 -1.91 -44.78
N ASP A 170 4.19 -0.72 -44.99
CA ASP A 170 4.94 0.48 -45.37
C ASP A 170 5.60 1.19 -44.17
N ALA A 171 5.00 1.06 -42.98
CA ALA A 171 5.47 1.72 -41.77
C ALA A 171 6.41 0.84 -40.94
N SER A 172 6.19 -0.48 -40.91
CA SER A 172 6.97 -1.41 -40.09
C SER A 172 8.49 -1.34 -40.33
N PRO A 173 9.05 -1.22 -41.56
CA PRO A 173 10.50 -1.13 -41.75
C PRO A 173 11.08 0.21 -41.27
N ASN A 174 10.25 1.23 -41.06
CA ASN A 174 10.64 2.55 -40.62
C ASN A 174 10.45 2.78 -39.11
N VAL A 175 10.06 1.73 -38.38
CA VAL A 175 9.85 1.75 -36.93
C VAL A 175 11.03 1.06 -36.25
N LEU A 176 11.80 1.81 -35.48
CA LEU A 176 12.90 1.27 -34.67
C LEU A 176 12.48 1.17 -33.21
N VAL A 177 12.58 -0.03 -32.63
CA VAL A 177 12.26 -0.28 -31.22
C VAL A 177 13.54 -0.51 -30.42
N PHE A 178 13.70 0.25 -29.35
CA PHE A 178 14.73 0.03 -28.34
C PHE A 178 14.13 -0.66 -27.13
N ASP A 179 14.59 -1.87 -26.83
CA ASP A 179 14.24 -2.59 -25.61
C ASP A 179 15.32 -2.34 -24.54
N LEU A 180 14.96 -1.58 -23.51
CA LEU A 180 15.87 -1.18 -22.44
C LEU A 180 15.96 -2.18 -21.27
N ARG A 181 15.37 -3.37 -21.41
CA ARG A 181 15.41 -4.42 -20.37
C ARG A 181 16.74 -5.15 -20.35
N PRO A 182 17.13 -5.75 -19.21
CA PRO A 182 18.30 -6.60 -19.14
C PRO A 182 18.26 -7.74 -20.16
N PRO A 183 19.42 -8.18 -20.69
CA PRO A 183 19.49 -9.18 -21.77
C PRO A 183 18.86 -10.53 -21.39
N GLY A 184 18.84 -10.88 -20.10
CA GLY A 184 18.15 -12.07 -19.60
C GLY A 184 16.62 -12.00 -19.78
N GLU A 185 16.01 -10.84 -19.51
CA GLU A 185 14.57 -10.63 -19.71
C GLU A 185 14.21 -10.52 -21.19
N PHE A 186 15.09 -9.92 -21.99
CA PHE A 186 14.96 -9.84 -23.44
C PHE A 186 14.97 -11.23 -24.08
N SER A 187 15.89 -12.10 -23.63
CA SER A 187 16.01 -13.46 -24.14
C SER A 187 14.80 -14.33 -23.77
N ALA A 188 14.20 -14.10 -22.60
CA ALA A 188 13.01 -14.82 -22.15
C ALA A 188 11.77 -14.48 -22.98
N CYS A 189 11.54 -13.19 -23.26
CA CYS A 189 10.43 -12.75 -24.08
C CYS A 189 10.77 -11.44 -24.79
N ARG A 190 10.63 -11.39 -26.11
CA ARG A 190 10.88 -10.19 -26.92
C ARG A 190 9.74 -9.94 -27.90
N LEU A 191 9.66 -8.70 -28.37
CA LEU A 191 8.77 -8.30 -29.46
C LEU A 191 9.23 -8.98 -30.76
N ARG A 192 8.28 -9.48 -31.56
CA ARG A 192 8.54 -10.03 -32.90
C ARG A 192 8.60 -8.87 -33.89
N HIS A 193 9.78 -8.26 -34.00
CA HIS A 193 10.05 -7.16 -34.91
C HIS A 193 11.51 -7.19 -35.37
N ASP A 194 11.75 -6.89 -36.64
CA ASP A 194 13.09 -6.99 -37.25
C ASP A 194 13.99 -5.81 -36.84
N CYS A 195 13.42 -4.60 -36.74
CA CYS A 195 14.15 -3.41 -36.29
C CYS A 195 14.05 -3.25 -34.77
N LEU A 196 14.58 -4.22 -34.03
CA LEU A 196 14.58 -4.28 -32.57
C LEU A 196 16.03 -4.34 -32.04
N ILE A 197 16.40 -3.41 -31.17
CA ILE A 197 17.71 -3.38 -30.52
C ILE A 197 17.52 -3.50 -29.01
N ASN A 198 18.19 -4.47 -28.38
CA ASN A 198 18.27 -4.54 -26.93
C ASN A 198 19.50 -3.79 -26.42
N ILE A 199 19.29 -2.91 -25.44
CA ILE A 199 20.34 -2.19 -24.71
C ILE A 199 20.00 -2.32 -23.24
N ASP A 200 20.92 -2.79 -22.40
CA ASP A 200 20.63 -2.89 -20.97
C ASP A 200 20.53 -1.49 -20.34
N GLY A 201 19.30 -1.09 -19.99
CA GLY A 201 19.03 0.19 -19.35
C GLY A 201 19.75 0.36 -18.00
N SER A 202 20.08 -0.74 -17.31
CA SER A 202 20.81 -0.67 -16.03
C SER A 202 22.25 -0.16 -16.18
N LEU A 203 22.81 -0.25 -17.39
CA LEU A 203 24.16 0.25 -17.72
C LEU A 203 24.16 1.74 -18.11
N ILE A 204 22.98 2.31 -18.38
CA ILE A 204 22.83 3.71 -18.78
C ILE A 204 22.85 4.61 -17.55
N LYS A 205 23.94 5.38 -17.40
CA LYS A 205 24.12 6.33 -16.29
C LYS A 205 23.67 7.75 -16.67
N PRO A 206 23.14 8.55 -15.73
CA PRO A 206 22.85 9.96 -15.98
C PRO A 206 24.08 10.70 -16.52
N GLY A 207 23.90 11.48 -17.59
CA GLY A 207 25.00 12.18 -18.28
C GLY A 207 25.78 11.33 -19.29
N CYS A 208 25.31 10.13 -19.63
CA CYS A 208 25.91 9.33 -20.70
C CYS A 208 25.78 10.05 -22.06
N SER A 209 26.87 10.08 -22.83
CA SER A 209 26.87 10.57 -24.21
C SER A 209 26.27 9.55 -25.17
N VAL A 210 25.85 9.99 -26.36
CA VAL A 210 25.40 9.08 -27.44
C VAL A 210 26.47 8.05 -27.81
N SER A 211 27.75 8.43 -27.80
CA SER A 211 28.87 7.51 -28.01
C SER A 211 29.01 6.47 -26.90
N GLY A 212 28.69 6.85 -25.65
CA GLY A 212 28.66 5.91 -24.53
C GLY A 212 27.53 4.90 -24.66
N VAL A 213 26.37 5.34 -25.15
CA VAL A 213 25.24 4.44 -25.46
C VAL A 213 25.55 3.54 -26.67
N GLU A 214 26.19 4.07 -27.71
CA GLU A 214 26.61 3.30 -28.89
C GLU A 214 27.56 2.16 -28.54
N ALA A 215 28.42 2.35 -27.55
CA ALA A 215 29.30 1.30 -27.04
C ALA A 215 28.55 0.16 -26.32
N LEU A 216 27.33 0.41 -25.85
CA LEU A 216 26.45 -0.61 -25.24
C LEU A 216 25.60 -1.35 -26.28
N VAL A 217 25.55 -0.87 -27.53
CA VAL A 217 24.77 -1.50 -28.60
C VAL A 217 25.47 -2.79 -29.04
N PRO A 218 24.75 -3.93 -29.09
CA PRO A 218 25.31 -5.19 -29.55
C PRO A 218 25.75 -5.08 -31.03
N PRO A 219 26.78 -5.83 -31.47
CA PRO A 219 27.30 -5.76 -32.84
C PRO A 219 26.21 -5.92 -33.93
N GLU A 220 25.24 -6.79 -33.68
CA GLU A 220 24.08 -7.04 -34.57
C GLU A 220 23.20 -5.79 -34.77
N GLY A 221 23.10 -4.95 -33.73
CA GLY A 221 22.29 -3.73 -33.74
C GLY A 221 23.02 -2.49 -34.27
N GLN A 222 24.34 -2.55 -34.52
CA GLN A 222 25.14 -1.36 -34.88
C GLN A 222 24.69 -0.72 -36.20
N THR A 223 24.30 -1.54 -37.19
CA THR A 223 23.77 -1.04 -38.46
C THR A 223 22.46 -0.29 -38.27
N LEU A 224 21.54 -0.86 -37.47
CA LEU A 224 20.25 -0.24 -37.13
C LEU A 224 20.44 1.02 -36.28
N TRP A 225 21.41 1.02 -35.35
CA TRP A 225 21.76 2.19 -34.54
C TRP A 225 22.22 3.36 -35.39
N LYS A 226 23.07 3.12 -36.39
CA LYS A 226 23.50 4.16 -37.35
C LYS A 226 22.35 4.62 -38.24
N ALA A 227 21.47 3.70 -38.63
CA ALA A 227 20.28 3.98 -39.43
C ALA A 227 19.13 4.64 -38.62
N ARG A 228 19.24 4.78 -37.29
CA ARG A 228 18.15 5.32 -36.42
C ARG A 228 17.59 6.67 -36.89
N ARG A 229 18.43 7.48 -37.53
CA ARG A 229 18.09 8.82 -38.04
C ARG A 229 17.25 8.78 -39.31
N ALA A 230 17.36 7.70 -40.08
CA ALA A 230 16.56 7.49 -41.28
C ALA A 230 15.15 7.00 -40.96
N MET A 231 14.96 6.38 -39.79
CA MET A 231 13.68 5.83 -39.31
C MET A 231 12.66 6.93 -39.04
N THR A 232 11.38 6.65 -39.28
CA THR A 232 10.30 7.62 -39.07
C THR A 232 9.84 7.64 -37.63
N HIS A 233 9.83 6.48 -36.97
CA HIS A 233 9.41 6.31 -35.59
C HIS A 233 10.50 5.61 -34.80
N VAL A 234 10.90 6.23 -33.69
CA VAL A 234 11.77 5.62 -32.69
C VAL A 234 10.92 5.37 -31.45
N ILE A 235 10.87 4.12 -31.00
CA ILE A 235 10.04 3.68 -29.88
C ILE A 235 10.96 3.13 -28.80
N ILE A 236 10.76 3.58 -27.57
CA ILE A 236 11.49 3.09 -26.41
C ILE A 236 10.54 2.19 -25.61
N MET A 237 11.03 1.03 -25.20
CA MET A 237 10.28 0.03 -24.47
C MET A 237 11.09 -0.44 -23.27
N ASP A 238 10.41 -0.64 -22.15
CA ASP A 238 10.93 -1.32 -20.97
C ASP A 238 9.93 -2.40 -20.52
N TRP A 239 9.99 -2.86 -19.27
CA TRP A 239 9.00 -3.81 -18.77
C TRP A 239 7.61 -3.20 -18.57
N ARG A 240 7.49 -2.07 -17.85
CA ARG A 240 6.20 -1.53 -17.39
C ARG A 240 6.13 -0.01 -17.22
N SER A 241 7.15 0.74 -17.64
CA SER A 241 7.18 2.19 -17.50
C SER A 241 6.08 2.86 -18.33
N ASN A 242 5.75 4.08 -17.93
CA ASN A 242 4.91 5.02 -18.65
C ASN A 242 5.58 6.40 -18.57
N ASP A 243 5.23 7.31 -19.46
CA ASP A 243 5.85 8.64 -19.58
C ASP A 243 5.30 9.61 -18.53
N ARG A 244 4.27 9.20 -17.79
CA ARG A 244 3.63 9.96 -16.73
C ARG A 244 4.60 10.18 -15.56
N SER A 245 5.47 11.17 -15.72
CA SER A 245 6.54 11.61 -14.80
C SER A 245 7.68 10.62 -14.58
N LEU A 246 8.33 10.15 -15.65
CA LEU A 246 9.64 9.50 -15.50
C LEU A 246 10.62 10.45 -14.79
N ASN A 247 11.29 9.94 -13.76
CA ASN A 247 12.37 10.67 -13.10
C ASN A 247 13.42 11.08 -14.17
N PRO A 248 13.93 12.32 -14.18
CA PRO A 248 15.01 12.72 -15.09
C PRO A 248 16.26 11.83 -15.05
N GLN A 249 16.49 11.13 -13.94
CA GLN A 249 17.57 10.15 -13.77
C GLN A 249 17.19 8.72 -14.16
N HIS A 250 15.95 8.49 -14.60
CA HIS A 250 15.49 7.16 -15.02
C HIS A 250 16.19 6.74 -16.33
N PRO A 251 16.64 5.48 -16.49
CA PRO A 251 17.36 5.05 -17.69
C PRO A 251 16.66 5.35 -19.02
N VAL A 252 15.34 5.16 -19.06
CA VAL A 252 14.50 5.48 -20.24
C VAL A 252 14.60 6.97 -20.60
N GLN A 253 14.51 7.86 -19.60
CA GLN A 253 14.55 9.30 -19.81
C GLN A 253 15.96 9.76 -20.19
N VAL A 254 16.99 9.24 -19.51
CA VAL A 254 18.40 9.50 -19.84
C VAL A 254 18.71 9.05 -21.27
N PHE A 255 18.24 7.87 -21.68
CA PHE A 255 18.40 7.37 -23.04
C PHE A 255 17.67 8.25 -24.07
N LYS A 256 16.40 8.60 -23.80
CA LYS A 256 15.60 9.51 -24.64
C LYS A 256 16.31 10.85 -24.85
N ASP A 257 16.78 11.47 -23.77
CA ASP A 257 17.49 12.74 -23.82
C ASP A 257 18.84 12.62 -24.55
N ALA A 258 19.58 11.53 -24.33
CA ALA A 258 20.84 11.29 -25.02
C ALA A 258 20.65 11.27 -26.55
N ILE A 259 19.69 10.49 -27.06
CA ILE A 259 19.50 10.32 -28.52
C ILE A 259 18.74 11.46 -29.19
N PHE A 260 17.96 12.26 -28.43
CA PHE A 260 17.12 13.32 -29.01
C PHE A 260 17.65 14.73 -28.76
N LYS A 261 18.13 15.03 -27.54
CA LYS A 261 18.61 16.38 -27.17
C LYS A 261 20.12 16.54 -27.31
N TRP A 262 20.88 15.50 -26.99
CA TRP A 262 22.33 15.56 -26.87
C TRP A 262 23.09 14.87 -28.01
N ASP A 263 22.41 14.57 -29.12
CA ASP A 263 23.01 13.88 -30.25
C ASP A 263 23.75 14.86 -31.18
N SER A 264 25.06 14.98 -30.97
CA SER A 264 25.92 15.90 -31.73
C SER A 264 26.04 15.55 -33.22
N ALA A 265 25.76 14.31 -33.62
CA ALA A 265 25.78 13.92 -35.02
C ALA A 265 24.50 14.35 -35.78
N GLY A 266 23.51 14.96 -35.11
CA GLY A 266 22.24 15.49 -35.66
C GLY A 266 20.96 14.91 -35.03
N THR A 267 19.80 15.44 -35.43
CA THR A 267 18.51 15.18 -34.76
C THR A 267 17.67 14.10 -35.44
N LEU A 268 16.87 13.36 -34.67
CA LEU A 268 15.86 12.44 -35.18
C LEU A 268 14.71 13.18 -35.88
N LYS A 269 14.03 12.53 -36.83
CA LYS A 269 12.87 13.10 -37.56
C LYS A 269 11.67 13.38 -36.65
N SER A 270 11.49 12.56 -35.64
CA SER A 270 10.41 12.65 -34.65
C SER A 270 10.96 12.39 -33.25
N GLU A 271 10.27 12.92 -32.25
CA GLU A 271 10.61 12.66 -30.84
C GLU A 271 10.43 11.16 -30.53
N PRO A 272 11.40 10.50 -29.84
CA PRO A 272 11.24 9.12 -29.41
C PRO A 272 10.01 8.95 -28.52
N LEU A 273 9.18 7.97 -28.86
CA LEU A 273 7.94 7.68 -28.15
C LEU A 273 8.16 6.57 -27.13
N LEU A 274 7.65 6.74 -25.92
CA LEU A 274 7.67 5.69 -24.90
C LEU A 274 6.44 4.80 -25.04
N LEU A 275 6.65 3.48 -25.09
CA LEU A 275 5.56 2.51 -25.11
C LEU A 275 4.89 2.41 -23.74
N GLN A 276 3.60 2.75 -23.68
CA GLN A 276 2.83 2.75 -22.45
C GLN A 276 2.71 1.33 -21.88
N ARG A 277 3.04 1.18 -20.59
CA ARG A 277 3.08 -0.11 -19.87
C ARG A 277 4.12 -1.09 -20.44
N GLY A 278 5.08 -0.61 -21.24
CA GLY A 278 6.17 -1.41 -21.79
C GLY A 278 5.73 -2.71 -22.47
N LEU A 279 6.58 -3.74 -22.40
CA LEU A 279 6.25 -5.07 -22.92
C LEU A 279 5.06 -5.72 -22.19
N GLN A 280 4.85 -5.41 -20.91
CA GLN A 280 3.72 -5.92 -20.15
C GLN A 280 2.38 -5.51 -20.79
N GLY A 281 2.26 -4.26 -21.27
CA GLY A 281 1.08 -3.79 -22.00
C GLY A 281 0.83 -4.60 -23.27
N VAL A 282 1.89 -4.86 -24.02
CA VAL A 282 1.82 -5.66 -25.27
C VAL A 282 1.42 -7.10 -24.97
N LEU A 283 1.95 -7.73 -23.92
CA LEU A 283 1.57 -9.09 -23.54
C LEU A 283 0.08 -9.21 -23.18
N LEU A 284 -0.46 -8.20 -22.50
CA LEU A 284 -1.87 -8.18 -22.10
C LEU A 284 -2.82 -7.91 -23.27
N ALA A 285 -2.44 -7.03 -24.20
CA ALA A 285 -3.31 -6.60 -25.29
C ALA A 285 -3.11 -7.41 -26.59
N TYR A 286 -1.86 -7.73 -26.92
CA TYR A 286 -1.44 -8.35 -28.18
C TYR A 286 -0.34 -9.41 -27.95
N PRO A 287 -0.62 -10.49 -27.19
CA PRO A 287 0.38 -11.51 -26.85
C PRO A 287 1.05 -12.14 -28.08
N THR A 288 0.34 -12.21 -29.21
CA THR A 288 0.85 -12.72 -30.50
C THR A 288 1.95 -11.85 -31.11
N LEU A 289 2.20 -10.65 -30.61
CA LEU A 289 3.34 -9.83 -31.03
C LEU A 289 4.64 -10.20 -30.29
N THR A 290 4.60 -11.11 -29.32
CA THR A 290 5.77 -11.48 -28.51
C THR A 290 6.21 -12.92 -28.77
N THR A 291 7.47 -13.26 -28.50
CA THR A 291 7.98 -14.62 -28.67
C THR A 291 7.34 -15.61 -27.69
N ASP A 292 7.09 -15.19 -26.45
CA ASP A 292 6.44 -16.00 -25.43
C ASP A 292 5.20 -15.27 -24.84
N PRO A 293 3.98 -15.61 -25.32
CA PRO A 293 2.72 -15.12 -24.77
C PRO A 293 2.47 -15.42 -23.29
N ALA A 294 3.10 -16.46 -22.73
CA ALA A 294 2.87 -16.90 -21.35
C ALA A 294 3.80 -16.20 -20.35
N TYR A 295 4.77 -15.41 -20.84
CA TYR A 295 5.76 -14.74 -20.01
C TYR A 295 5.12 -13.82 -18.97
N GLN A 296 5.44 -14.04 -17.69
CA GLN A 296 4.86 -13.32 -16.54
C GLN A 296 5.74 -12.18 -16.01
N GLY A 297 6.89 -11.91 -16.64
CA GLY A 297 7.78 -10.83 -16.24
C GLY A 297 8.81 -11.18 -15.16
N PRO A 298 9.73 -10.25 -14.87
CA PRO A 298 10.80 -10.42 -13.88
C PRO A 298 10.29 -10.70 -12.46
N ASP A 299 9.12 -10.17 -12.09
CA ASP A 299 8.53 -10.35 -10.76
C ASP A 299 8.03 -11.78 -10.49
N SER A 300 7.82 -12.58 -11.55
CA SER A 300 7.29 -13.96 -11.44
C SER A 300 8.31 -14.98 -10.90
N SER A 301 9.61 -14.64 -10.90
CA SER A 301 10.67 -15.50 -10.38
C SER A 301 10.77 -15.51 -8.84
N LYS A 302 10.04 -14.63 -8.15
CA LYS A 302 9.92 -14.60 -6.69
C LYS A 302 8.51 -14.98 -6.23
N GLY A 303 8.23 -16.28 -6.30
CA GLY A 303 7.09 -16.89 -5.62
C GLY A 303 6.10 -17.51 -6.60
N GLY A 304 6.00 -18.84 -6.56
CA GLY A 304 4.82 -19.54 -7.07
C GLY A 304 3.58 -18.96 -6.39
N GLY A 305 2.84 -18.16 -7.14
CA GLY A 305 1.65 -17.46 -6.69
C GLY A 305 0.81 -17.14 -7.91
N SER A 306 -0.06 -18.10 -8.24
CA SER A 306 -1.10 -18.05 -9.28
C SER A 306 -1.50 -16.65 -9.71
N GLY A 307 -1.35 -16.35 -11.00
CA GLY A 307 -2.01 -15.24 -11.65
C GLY A 307 -3.52 -15.34 -11.46
N GLY A 308 -4.12 -14.27 -10.97
CA GLY A 308 -5.56 -14.14 -10.76
C GLY A 308 -6.01 -12.76 -11.20
N GLY A 309 -6.12 -12.56 -12.51
CA GLY A 309 -6.81 -11.40 -13.08
C GLY A 309 -8.30 -11.49 -12.74
N LEU A 310 -8.85 -10.38 -12.22
CA LEU A 310 -10.25 -9.88 -12.11
C LEU A 310 -11.48 -10.83 -11.99
N ALA A 311 -11.37 -12.16 -12.13
CA ALA A 311 -12.44 -13.13 -11.95
C ALA A 311 -12.54 -13.67 -10.51
N SER A 312 -11.69 -13.20 -9.57
CA SER A 312 -11.62 -13.70 -8.19
C SER A 312 -12.50 -12.95 -7.17
N ILE A 313 -13.31 -11.98 -7.60
CA ILE A 313 -14.24 -11.27 -6.69
C ILE A 313 -15.34 -12.20 -6.15
N VAL A 314 -15.54 -13.37 -6.76
CA VAL A 314 -16.35 -14.45 -6.18
C VAL A 314 -15.42 -15.56 -5.70
N ALA A 315 -14.91 -15.40 -4.47
CA ALA A 315 -14.16 -16.44 -3.78
C ALA A 315 -15.11 -17.57 -3.37
N TYR A 316 -15.29 -18.56 -4.25
CA TYR A 316 -15.86 -19.85 -3.85
C TYR A 316 -14.83 -20.57 -2.96
N PRO A 317 -15.16 -20.97 -1.72
CA PRO A 317 -14.27 -21.75 -0.89
C PRO A 317 -13.93 -23.05 -1.61
N SER A 318 -12.64 -23.28 -1.88
CA SER A 318 -12.18 -24.59 -2.38
C SER A 318 -12.37 -25.64 -1.30
N LEU A 319 -12.73 -26.88 -1.69
CA LEU A 319 -12.94 -28.02 -0.77
C LEU A 319 -11.72 -28.32 0.12
N GLU A 320 -10.53 -27.88 -0.30
CA GLU A 320 -9.29 -27.97 0.48
C GLU A 320 -9.24 -26.98 1.65
N ASP A 321 -9.82 -25.78 1.49
CA ASP A 321 -9.91 -24.77 2.57
C ASP A 321 -10.90 -25.22 3.66
N GLU A 322 -12.01 -25.88 3.28
CA GLU A 322 -12.93 -26.47 4.25
C GLU A 322 -12.28 -27.60 5.04
N SER A 323 -11.47 -28.42 4.39
CA SER A 323 -10.75 -29.52 5.02
C SER A 323 -9.70 -29.02 6.03
N ARG A 324 -8.98 -27.95 5.67
CA ARG A 324 -8.03 -27.27 6.58
C ARG A 324 -8.76 -26.65 7.78
N ARG A 325 -9.89 -25.98 7.56
CA ARG A 325 -10.71 -25.40 8.64
C ARG A 325 -11.22 -26.49 9.60
N LYS A 326 -11.73 -27.61 9.08
CA LYS A 326 -12.14 -28.75 9.89
C LYS A 326 -10.99 -29.34 10.71
N LEU A 327 -9.79 -29.44 10.12
CA LEU A 327 -8.61 -29.94 10.82
C LEU A 327 -8.13 -28.97 11.93
N GLU A 328 -8.16 -27.66 11.67
CA GLU A 328 -7.83 -26.64 12.67
C GLU A 328 -8.85 -26.59 13.80
N GLU A 329 -10.13 -26.74 13.48
CA GLU A 329 -11.21 -26.78 14.47
C GLU A 329 -11.11 -28.05 15.33
N GLN A 330 -10.80 -29.20 14.75
CA GLN A 330 -10.50 -30.43 15.49
C GLN A 330 -9.25 -30.29 16.38
N ARG A 331 -8.19 -29.63 15.90
CA ARG A 331 -7.00 -29.34 16.72
C ARG A 331 -7.32 -28.42 17.89
N LYS A 332 -8.09 -27.34 17.66
CA LYS A 332 -8.55 -26.43 18.72
C LYS A 332 -9.44 -27.15 19.73
N ALA A 333 -10.34 -28.01 19.28
CA ALA A 333 -11.19 -28.83 20.16
C ALA A 333 -10.37 -29.80 21.01
N ARG A 334 -9.33 -30.45 20.45
CA ARG A 334 -8.44 -31.35 21.22
C ARG A 334 -7.62 -30.59 22.27
N ILE A 335 -7.12 -29.40 21.94
CA ILE A 335 -6.40 -28.55 22.90
C ILE A 335 -7.34 -28.09 24.01
N ALA A 336 -8.57 -27.67 23.68
CA ALA A 336 -9.56 -27.27 24.66
C ALA A 336 -9.99 -28.42 25.58
N ALA A 337 -10.17 -29.63 25.03
CA ALA A 337 -10.49 -30.83 25.81
C ALA A 337 -9.34 -31.23 26.76
N ALA A 338 -8.09 -31.14 26.30
CA ALA A 338 -6.92 -31.39 27.15
C ALA A 338 -6.82 -30.37 28.30
N ALA A 339 -7.06 -29.08 28.02
CA ALA A 339 -7.08 -28.03 29.03
C ALA A 339 -8.21 -28.23 30.06
N ALA A 340 -9.39 -28.67 29.61
CA ALA A 340 -10.52 -28.98 30.49
C ALA A 340 -10.23 -30.19 31.40
N ALA A 341 -9.61 -31.25 30.86
CA ALA A 341 -9.21 -32.43 31.64
C ALA A 341 -8.15 -32.08 32.70
N GLU A 342 -7.19 -31.23 32.34
CA GLU A 342 -6.17 -30.75 33.29
C GLU A 342 -6.80 -29.89 34.42
N ALA A 343 -7.77 -29.04 34.08
CA ALA A 343 -8.50 -28.24 35.05
C ALA A 343 -9.33 -29.12 36.02
N GLU A 344 -9.97 -30.17 35.52
CA GLU A 344 -10.73 -31.11 36.34
C GLU A 344 -9.82 -31.91 37.28
N ALA A 345 -8.66 -32.37 36.81
CA ALA A 345 -7.67 -33.05 37.63
C ALA A 345 -7.15 -32.16 38.78
N LYS A 346 -6.85 -30.88 38.49
CA LYS A 346 -6.46 -29.89 39.51
C LYS A 346 -7.58 -29.64 40.52
N ALA A 347 -8.83 -29.54 40.07
CA ALA A 347 -9.97 -29.36 40.96
C ALA A 347 -10.21 -30.59 41.87
N ALA A 348 -10.03 -31.81 41.35
CA ALA A 348 -10.13 -33.05 42.13
C ALA A 348 -9.04 -33.12 43.22
N GLU A 349 -7.81 -32.72 42.88
CA GLU A 349 -6.71 -32.67 43.85
C GLU A 349 -6.94 -31.65 44.97
N GLN A 350 -7.43 -30.44 44.63
CA GLN A 350 -7.80 -29.44 45.63
C GLN A 350 -8.88 -29.96 46.59
N LYS A 351 -9.92 -30.64 46.07
CA LYS A 351 -10.98 -31.27 46.89
C LYS A 351 -10.40 -32.35 47.82
N ARG A 352 -9.45 -33.17 47.35
CA ARG A 352 -8.76 -34.19 48.16
C ARG A 352 -7.96 -33.55 49.30
N ASN A 353 -7.26 -32.46 49.02
CA ASN A 353 -6.47 -31.72 50.01
C ASN A 353 -7.36 -31.04 51.06
N LEU A 354 -8.51 -30.47 50.66
CA LEU A 354 -9.51 -29.95 51.60
C LEU A 354 -10.11 -31.04 52.51
N LYS A 355 -10.44 -32.21 51.96
CA LYS A 355 -10.94 -33.33 52.77
C LYS A 355 -9.91 -33.79 53.81
N LYS A 356 -8.62 -33.89 53.41
CA LYS A 356 -7.51 -34.24 54.32
C LYS A 356 -7.33 -33.19 55.42
N SER A 357 -7.37 -31.89 55.10
CA SER A 357 -7.22 -30.80 56.07
C SER A 357 -8.39 -30.75 57.07
N SER A 358 -9.63 -30.92 56.59
CA SER A 358 -10.84 -31.01 57.41
C SER A 358 -10.80 -32.22 58.34
N GLY A 359 -10.36 -33.39 57.85
CA GLY A 359 -10.17 -34.59 58.67
C GLY A 359 -9.15 -34.40 59.79
N ARG A 360 -8.01 -33.76 59.50
CA ARG A 360 -7.00 -33.39 60.51
C ARG A 360 -7.56 -32.43 61.56
N ARG A 361 -8.34 -31.43 61.15
CA ARG A 361 -9.00 -30.46 62.06
C ARG A 361 -10.01 -31.15 62.98
N LYS A 362 -10.86 -32.04 62.45
CA LYS A 362 -11.81 -32.85 63.24
C LYS A 362 -11.09 -33.77 64.25
N ARG A 363 -9.99 -34.42 63.86
CA ARG A 363 -9.18 -35.25 64.77
C ARG A 363 -8.55 -34.43 65.91
N ARG A 364 -8.01 -33.25 65.61
CA ARG A 364 -7.49 -32.31 66.63
C ARG A 364 -8.58 -31.87 67.61
N LEU A 365 -9.79 -31.57 67.11
CA LEU A 365 -10.92 -31.19 67.96
C LEU A 365 -11.36 -32.33 68.89
N ARG A 366 -11.45 -33.56 68.37
CA ARG A 366 -11.76 -34.76 69.19
C ARG A 366 -10.71 -34.99 70.28
N ARG A 367 -9.41 -34.86 69.97
CA ARG A 367 -8.33 -34.97 70.96
C ARG A 367 -8.45 -33.90 72.05
N ARG A 368 -8.68 -32.63 71.68
CA ARG A 368 -8.91 -31.54 72.65
C ARG A 368 -10.10 -31.81 73.57
N ARG A 369 -11.23 -32.30 73.03
CA ARG A 369 -12.41 -32.67 73.84
C ARG A 369 -12.11 -33.80 74.82
N ARG A 370 -11.36 -34.83 74.42
CA ARG A 370 -10.94 -35.93 75.31
C ARG A 370 -10.02 -35.45 76.44
N LEU A 371 -9.04 -34.59 76.12
CA LEU A 371 -8.16 -33.97 77.12
C LEU A 371 -8.94 -33.13 78.13
N LYS A 372 -9.91 -32.32 77.65
CA LYS A 372 -10.76 -31.50 78.52
C LYS A 372 -11.61 -32.34 79.48
N ARG A 373 -12.16 -33.48 79.02
CA ARG A 373 -12.87 -34.43 79.88
C ARG A 373 -11.97 -35.02 80.98
N ARG A 374 -10.77 -35.49 80.60
CA ARG A 374 -9.78 -36.02 81.57
C ARG A 374 -9.36 -34.99 82.62
N LEU A 375 -9.20 -33.72 82.23
CA LEU A 375 -8.89 -32.63 83.17
C LEU A 375 -10.05 -32.36 84.14
N ASN A 376 -11.29 -32.35 83.63
CA ASN A 376 -12.47 -32.21 84.48
C ASN A 376 -12.63 -33.37 85.46
N GLU A 377 -12.43 -34.61 85.01
CA GLU A 377 -12.44 -35.80 85.88
C GLU A 377 -11.37 -35.70 86.98
N ARG A 378 -10.13 -35.34 86.63
CA ARG A 378 -9.03 -35.12 87.59
C ARG A 378 -9.38 -34.03 88.62
N SER A 379 -9.97 -32.93 88.16
CA SER A 379 -10.44 -31.84 89.03
C SER A 379 -11.54 -32.32 89.97
N ALA A 380 -12.51 -33.09 89.49
CA ALA A 380 -13.57 -33.68 90.30
C ALA A 380 -13.04 -34.67 91.35
N THR A 381 -12.09 -35.55 90.98
CA THR A 381 -11.41 -36.42 91.96
C THR A 381 -10.63 -35.63 92.99
N LYS A 382 -9.91 -34.56 92.61
CA LYS A 382 -9.23 -33.69 93.58
C LYS A 382 -10.21 -33.02 94.53
N ARG A 383 -11.37 -32.56 94.04
CA ARG A 383 -12.44 -32.00 94.89
C ARG A 383 -12.99 -33.05 95.86
N ARG A 384 -13.26 -34.29 95.40
CA ARG A 384 -13.73 -35.40 96.25
C ARG A 384 -12.70 -35.77 97.32
N LEU A 385 -11.42 -35.88 96.96
CA LEU A 385 -10.32 -36.11 97.90
C LEU A 385 -10.21 -34.98 98.93
N ARG A 386 -10.37 -33.72 98.51
CA ARG A 386 -10.34 -32.57 99.43
C ARG A 386 -11.50 -32.60 100.42
N VAL A 387 -12.70 -32.98 99.98
CA VAL A 387 -13.86 -33.17 100.87
C VAL A 387 -13.62 -34.32 101.85
N LEU A 388 -13.11 -35.46 101.40
CA LEU A 388 -12.76 -36.59 102.27
C LEU A 388 -11.66 -36.24 103.29
N LEU A 389 -10.66 -35.47 102.88
CA LEU A 389 -9.59 -35.00 103.78
C LEU A 389 -10.15 -34.04 104.85
N LEU A 390 -11.04 -33.12 104.46
CA LEU A 390 -11.74 -32.23 105.39
C LEU A 390 -12.63 -33.01 106.37
N CYS A 391 -13.38 -34.01 105.89
CA CYS A 391 -14.19 -34.87 106.76
C CYS A 391 -13.32 -35.66 107.75
N ARG A 392 -12.16 -36.19 107.34
CA ARG A 392 -11.23 -36.87 108.26
C ARG A 392 -10.62 -35.92 109.29
N LEU A 393 -10.30 -34.68 108.92
CA LEU A 393 -9.81 -33.67 109.86
C LEU A 393 -10.87 -33.22 110.88
N SER A 394 -12.16 -33.27 110.52
CA SER A 394 -13.27 -32.99 111.44
C SER A 394 -13.59 -34.13 112.43
N ILE A 395 -13.08 -35.34 112.22
CA ILE A 395 -13.27 -36.50 113.11
C ILE A 395 -12.14 -36.61 114.16
N VAL A 396 -11.04 -35.86 114.00
CA VAL A 396 -9.85 -35.88 114.87
C VAL A 396 -9.78 -34.66 115.81
N ARG A 397 -10.85 -33.85 115.87
CA ARG A 397 -11.12 -32.85 116.91
C ARG A 397 -12.31 -33.33 117.72
#